data_AF-A0A948ATP7-F1
#
_entry.id   AF-A0A948ATP7-F1
#
_cell.length_a   1.000
_cell.length_b   1.000
_cell.length_c   1.000
_cell.angle_alpha   90.00
_cell.angle_beta   90.00
_cell.angle_gamma   90.00
#
_symmetry.space_group_name_H-M   'P 1'
#
loop_
_entity.id
_entity.type
_entity.pdbx_description
1 polymer ?
#
loop_
_entity_poly.entity_id
_entity_poly.type
_entity_poly.pdbx_seq_one_letter_code
_entity_poly.pdbx_strand_id
1 'polypeptide(L)'
;APRAEPRPACVDTDLSGVAGWGRDAILAFAGDGVDRDRVRGLAASGVEVVLCRERGGRVDLQDLLDRALARGLHVLMVEGGPTLASSLLAAGLVDRWVQFVAPQVLGEGVGWPVAPARTDARDFSLTRALRFGADACMTWDRTNFSALRAGLTRTRSGRGEA
;
A
#
# COMPACT_ATOMS: atom_id res chain seq x y z
N ALA A 1 0.06 24.72 -5.81
CA ALA A 1 -0.58 24.64 -4.47
C ALA A 1 0.40 23.96 -3.52
N PRO A 2 0.47 24.33 -2.24
CA PRO A 2 1.23 23.56 -1.26
C PRO A 2 0.75 22.10 -1.28
N ARG A 3 1.69 21.17 -1.15
CA ARG A 3 1.37 19.74 -1.08
C ARG A 3 0.59 19.54 0.23
N ALA A 4 -0.63 19.02 0.15
CA ALA A 4 -1.40 18.69 1.34
C ALA A 4 -0.56 17.76 2.25
N GLU A 5 -0.64 17.98 3.56
CA GLU A 5 0.04 17.12 4.52
C GLU A 5 -0.44 15.67 4.38
N PRO A 6 0.45 14.68 4.45
CA PRO A 6 0.05 13.28 4.39
C PRO A 6 -0.86 12.96 5.57
N ARG A 7 -1.99 12.33 5.29
CA ARG A 7 -2.92 11.86 6.33
C ARG A 7 -2.40 10.53 6.88
N PRO A 8 -2.02 10.44 8.16
CA PRO A 8 -1.58 9.18 8.75
C PRO A 8 -2.75 8.19 8.77
N ALA A 9 -2.47 6.96 8.37
CA ALA A 9 -3.46 5.90 8.33
C ALA A 9 -2.91 4.57 8.85
N CYS A 10 -3.77 3.75 9.43
CA CYS A 10 -3.46 2.38 9.82
C CYS A 10 -4.47 1.39 9.23
N VAL A 11 -4.05 0.14 9.11
CA VAL A 11 -4.92 -0.98 8.74
C VAL A 11 -4.96 -1.93 9.92
N ASP A 12 -6.12 -2.05 10.54
CA ASP A 12 -6.34 -2.86 11.74
C ASP A 12 -7.73 -3.48 11.67
N THR A 13 -7.78 -4.79 11.38
CA THR A 13 -9.04 -5.46 11.03
C THR A 13 -10.05 -5.42 12.18
N ASP A 14 -9.60 -5.59 13.42
CA ASP A 14 -10.45 -5.63 14.61
C ASP A 14 -10.31 -4.39 15.51
N LEU A 15 -9.53 -3.40 15.08
CA LEU A 15 -9.25 -2.15 15.81
C LEU A 15 -8.60 -2.37 17.20
N SER A 16 -7.95 -3.51 17.42
CA SER A 16 -7.33 -3.85 18.71
C SER A 16 -6.07 -3.02 19.00
N GLY A 17 -5.37 -2.53 17.98
CA GLY A 17 -4.11 -1.80 18.08
C GLY A 17 -4.25 -0.27 18.00
N VAL A 18 -5.36 0.26 17.48
CA VAL A 18 -5.52 1.70 17.18
C VAL A 18 -5.53 2.60 18.42
N ALA A 19 -6.07 2.12 19.55
CA ALA A 19 -6.21 2.93 20.76
C ALA A 19 -4.86 3.42 21.35
N GLY A 20 -3.75 2.75 21.03
CA GLY A 20 -2.42 3.10 21.55
C GLY A 20 -1.66 4.21 20.79
N TRP A 21 -2.20 4.72 19.67
CA TRP A 21 -1.42 5.54 18.74
C TRP A 21 -1.42 7.05 19.06
N GLY A 22 -2.27 7.51 19.99
CA GLY A 22 -2.10 8.79 20.71
C GLY A 22 -1.89 10.06 19.87
N ARG A 23 -2.44 10.15 18.64
CA ARG A 23 -2.31 11.34 17.78
C ARG A 23 -3.66 11.92 17.39
N ASP A 24 -3.66 13.23 17.15
CA ASP A 24 -4.76 13.94 16.50
C ASP A 24 -5.02 13.35 15.10
N ALA A 25 -6.25 12.89 14.87
CA ALA A 25 -6.81 12.45 13.60
C ALA A 25 -5.99 11.39 12.80
N ILE A 26 -6.14 10.12 13.18
CA ILE A 26 -5.70 8.97 12.37
C ILE A 26 -6.89 8.42 11.56
N LEU A 27 -6.64 8.06 10.30
CA LEU A 27 -7.57 7.26 9.49
C LEU A 27 -7.34 5.76 9.75
N ALA A 28 -8.33 5.05 10.28
CA ALA A 28 -8.24 3.62 10.53
C ALA A 28 -9.09 2.82 9.55
N PHE A 29 -8.46 1.94 8.74
CA PHE A 29 -9.17 0.98 7.91
C PHE A 29 -9.39 -0.32 8.69
N ALA A 30 -10.65 -0.70 8.87
CA ALA A 30 -11.06 -1.87 9.67
C ALA A 30 -12.01 -2.78 8.91
N GLY A 31 -12.15 -4.02 9.36
CA GLY A 31 -13.14 -4.95 8.81
C GLY A 31 -14.57 -4.51 9.12
N ASP A 32 -15.52 -4.82 8.24
CA ASP A 32 -16.93 -4.48 8.42
C ASP A 32 -17.63 -5.34 9.49
N GLY A 33 -17.00 -6.45 9.89
CA GLY A 33 -17.38 -7.31 11.01
C GLY A 33 -16.96 -6.79 12.39
N VAL A 34 -16.21 -5.68 12.48
CA VAL A 34 -15.74 -5.13 13.77
C VAL A 34 -16.90 -4.64 14.65
N ASP A 35 -16.72 -4.76 15.96
CA ASP A 35 -17.66 -4.26 16.97
C ASP A 35 -17.91 -2.76 16.82
N ARG A 36 -19.19 -2.39 16.67
CA ARG A 36 -19.64 -1.02 16.45
C ARG A 36 -19.45 -0.13 17.66
N ASP A 37 -19.42 -0.68 18.87
CA ASP A 37 -19.15 0.12 20.07
C ASP A 37 -17.67 0.51 20.13
N ARG A 38 -16.76 -0.37 19.67
CA ARG A 38 -15.33 -0.03 19.48
C ARG A 38 -15.14 1.08 18.44
N VAL A 39 -15.86 0.99 17.31
CA VAL A 39 -15.84 2.04 16.27
C VAL A 39 -16.30 3.38 16.85
N ARG A 40 -17.41 3.41 17.60
CA ARG A 40 -17.93 4.62 18.24
C ARG A 40 -16.95 5.21 19.26
N GLY A 41 -16.32 4.37 20.07
CA GLY A 41 -15.34 4.81 21.07
C GLY A 41 -14.11 5.46 20.44
N LEU A 42 -13.61 4.91 19.34
CA LEU A 42 -12.50 5.48 18.59
C LEU A 42 -12.89 6.78 17.87
N ALA A 43 -14.10 6.83 17.27
CA ALA A 43 -14.62 8.05 16.66
C ALA A 43 -14.77 9.20 17.66
N ALA A 44 -15.23 8.91 18.89
CA ALA A 44 -15.28 9.89 19.98
C ALA A 44 -13.90 10.41 20.39
N SER A 45 -12.83 9.65 20.10
CA SER A 45 -11.44 10.04 20.35
C SER A 45 -10.79 10.71 19.14
N GLY A 46 -11.56 11.07 18.10
CA GLY A 46 -11.07 11.76 16.91
C GLY A 46 -10.48 10.87 15.81
N VAL A 47 -10.64 9.54 15.90
CA VAL A 47 -10.21 8.60 14.86
C VAL A 47 -11.30 8.49 13.78
N GLU A 48 -10.94 8.72 12.51
CA GLU A 48 -11.85 8.42 11.40
C GLU A 48 -11.75 6.92 11.08
N VAL A 49 -12.82 6.17 11.35
CA VAL A 49 -12.87 4.73 11.03
C VAL A 49 -13.54 4.49 9.69
N VAL A 50 -12.84 3.79 8.80
CA VAL A 50 -13.30 3.34 7.50
C VAL A 50 -13.45 1.83 7.54
N LEU A 51 -14.69 1.39 7.64
CA LEU A 51 -15.00 -0.03 7.51
C LEU A 51 -14.72 -0.47 6.09
N CYS A 52 -14.25 -1.68 5.89
CA CYS A 52 -13.89 -2.31 4.63
C CYS A 52 -14.43 -3.74 4.65
N ARG A 53 -14.76 -4.27 3.48
CA ARG A 53 -15.08 -5.69 3.33
C ARG A 53 -13.92 -6.53 3.86
N GLU A 54 -14.24 -7.72 4.36
CA GLU A 54 -13.24 -8.68 4.78
C GLU A 54 -13.03 -9.79 3.74
N ARG A 55 -11.79 -10.25 3.63
CA ARG A 55 -11.38 -11.42 2.86
C ARG A 55 -10.42 -12.27 3.67
N GLY A 56 -10.87 -13.46 4.07
CA GLY A 56 -10.06 -14.37 4.91
C GLY A 56 -9.79 -13.83 6.31
N GLY A 57 -10.78 -13.14 6.93
CA GLY A 57 -10.67 -12.56 8.27
C GLY A 57 -9.70 -11.38 8.37
N ARG A 58 -9.42 -10.73 7.24
CA ARG A 58 -8.59 -9.53 7.13
C ARG A 58 -9.29 -8.52 6.24
N VAL A 59 -8.96 -7.24 6.39
CA VAL A 59 -9.40 -6.20 5.45
C VAL A 59 -9.06 -6.59 4.01
N ASP A 60 -10.05 -6.52 3.12
CA ASP A 60 -9.86 -6.65 1.68
C ASP A 60 -9.10 -5.43 1.15
N LEU A 61 -7.89 -5.65 0.65
CA LEU A 61 -7.01 -4.59 0.20
C LEU A 61 -7.53 -3.85 -1.04
N GLN A 62 -8.32 -4.50 -1.90
CA GLN A 62 -8.90 -3.80 -3.05
C GLN A 62 -9.99 -2.82 -2.57
N ASP A 63 -10.88 -3.27 -1.69
CA ASP A 63 -11.92 -2.41 -1.11
C ASP A 63 -11.32 -1.26 -0.28
N LEU A 64 -10.21 -1.51 0.42
CA LEU A 64 -9.45 -0.46 1.10
C LEU A 64 -8.99 0.62 0.12
N LEU A 65 -8.37 0.24 -0.99
CA LEU A 65 -7.88 1.19 -2.00
C LEU A 65 -9.02 1.97 -2.64
N ASP A 66 -10.14 1.32 -2.94
CA ASP A 66 -11.34 1.97 -3.48
C ASP A 66 -11.90 3.00 -2.49
N ARG A 67 -11.94 2.67 -1.20
CA ARG A 67 -12.37 3.58 -0.13
C ARG A 67 -11.40 4.73 0.13
N ALA A 68 -10.10 4.49 -0.04
CA ALA A 68 -9.09 5.52 0.01
C ALA A 68 -9.26 6.50 -1.16
N LEU A 69 -9.45 5.99 -2.38
CA LEU A 69 -9.70 6.79 -3.59
C LEU A 69 -10.94 7.65 -3.46
N ALA A 70 -12.05 7.10 -2.94
CA ALA A 70 -13.29 7.84 -2.68
C ALA A 70 -13.12 9.01 -1.69
N ARG A 71 -12.05 9.00 -0.89
CA ARG A 71 -11.67 10.07 0.05
C ARG A 71 -10.61 11.03 -0.52
N GLY A 72 -10.30 10.92 -1.81
CA GLY A 72 -9.28 11.74 -2.46
C GLY A 72 -7.84 11.31 -2.15
N LEU A 73 -7.63 10.12 -1.59
CA LEU A 73 -6.30 9.58 -1.32
C LEU A 73 -5.79 8.86 -2.58
N HIS A 74 -5.05 9.59 -3.40
CA HIS A 74 -4.54 9.08 -4.69
C HIS A 74 -3.15 8.43 -4.60
N VAL A 75 -2.40 8.73 -3.54
CA VAL A 75 -1.05 8.19 -3.31
C VAL A 75 -0.99 7.70 -1.87
N LEU A 76 -0.72 6.41 -1.70
CA LEU A 76 -0.52 5.79 -0.40
C LEU A 76 0.96 5.41 -0.26
N MET A 77 1.58 5.83 0.83
CA MET A 77 2.92 5.38 1.22
C MET A 77 2.75 4.36 2.35
N VAL A 78 3.14 3.12 2.09
CA VAL A 78 2.99 2.01 3.04
C VAL A 78 4.35 1.68 3.62
N GLU A 79 4.54 1.95 4.91
CA GLU A 79 5.83 1.78 5.60
C GLU A 79 5.91 0.49 6.43
N GLY A 80 4.78 -0.13 6.78
CA GLY A 80 4.78 -1.36 7.58
C GLY A 80 3.45 -2.11 7.52
N GLY A 81 3.28 -3.25 8.18
CA GLY A 81 4.34 -4.21 8.55
C GLY A 81 4.61 -5.21 7.42
N PRO A 82 5.48 -6.21 7.65
CA PRO A 82 5.83 -7.20 6.62
C PRO A 82 4.62 -7.95 6.07
N THR A 83 3.58 -8.17 6.90
CA THR A 83 2.32 -8.78 6.47
C THR A 83 1.59 -7.91 5.46
N LEU A 84 1.34 -6.63 5.75
CA LEU A 84 0.61 -5.73 4.85
C LEU A 84 1.38 -5.52 3.54
N ALA A 85 2.70 -5.27 3.65
CA ALA A 85 3.56 -5.11 2.49
C ALA A 85 3.56 -6.36 1.59
N SER A 86 3.68 -7.56 2.19
CA SER A 86 3.63 -8.83 1.44
C SER A 86 2.26 -9.06 0.80
N SER A 87 1.16 -8.75 1.48
CA SER A 87 -0.19 -8.90 0.92
C SER A 87 -0.47 -7.95 -0.24
N LEU A 88 0.00 -6.69 -0.17
CA LEU A 88 -0.12 -5.74 -1.29
C LEU A 88 0.70 -6.19 -2.51
N LEU A 89 1.94 -6.66 -2.28
CA LEU A 89 2.78 -7.21 -3.34
C LEU A 89 2.16 -8.45 -3.98
N ALA A 90 1.72 -9.42 -3.16
CA ALA A 90 1.10 -10.66 -3.63
C ALA A 90 -0.21 -10.40 -4.41
N ALA A 91 -0.94 -9.34 -4.07
CA ALA A 91 -2.15 -8.92 -4.76
C ALA A 91 -1.89 -8.08 -6.04
N GLY A 92 -0.63 -7.76 -6.38
CA GLY A 92 -0.30 -6.93 -7.54
C GLY A 92 -0.75 -5.46 -7.40
N LEU A 93 -0.91 -4.98 -6.17
CA LEU A 93 -1.44 -3.64 -5.85
C LEU A 93 -0.35 -2.59 -5.59
N VAL A 94 0.91 -2.92 -5.87
CA VAL A 94 2.05 -2.03 -5.67
C VAL A 94 2.52 -1.49 -7.03
N ASP A 95 2.58 -0.16 -7.14
CA ASP A 95 3.15 0.50 -8.33
C ASP A 95 4.66 0.76 -8.20
N ARG A 96 5.12 1.08 -6.98
CA ARG A 96 6.51 1.39 -6.69
C ARG A 96 6.93 0.74 -5.37
N TRP A 97 8.09 0.09 -5.40
CA TRP A 97 8.75 -0.47 -4.23
C TRP A 97 10.03 0.32 -3.96
N VAL A 98 10.24 0.76 -2.72
CA VAL A 98 11.47 1.43 -2.29
C VAL A 98 12.04 0.64 -1.13
N GLN A 99 13.23 0.08 -1.30
CA GLN A 99 13.91 -0.73 -0.28
C GLN A 99 15.16 0.00 0.19
N PHE A 100 15.32 0.08 1.49
CA PHE A 100 16.56 0.46 2.16
C PHE A 100 17.22 -0.79 2.71
N VAL A 101 18.51 -0.97 2.42
CA VAL A 101 19.32 -2.09 2.90
C VAL A 101 20.51 -1.52 3.65
N ALA A 102 20.53 -1.73 4.96
CA ALA A 102 21.65 -1.38 5.81
C ALA A 102 22.78 -2.43 5.66
N PRO A 103 24.06 -2.04 5.79
CA PRO A 103 25.19 -2.96 5.74
C PRO A 103 25.37 -3.67 7.09
N GLN A 104 24.33 -4.36 7.55
CA GLN A 104 24.28 -5.08 8.81
C GLN A 104 23.83 -6.53 8.58
N VAL A 105 24.49 -7.48 9.24
CA VAL A 105 24.13 -8.90 9.18
C VAL A 105 23.53 -9.27 10.53
N LEU A 106 22.20 -9.45 10.56
CA LEU A 106 21.46 -9.68 11.80
C LEU A 106 21.14 -11.16 12.08
N GLY A 107 21.42 -12.06 11.13
CA GLY A 107 21.00 -13.47 11.22
C GLY A 107 19.54 -13.68 10.86
N GLU A 108 18.89 -14.68 11.46
CA GLU A 108 17.47 -14.97 11.24
C GLU A 108 16.57 -13.96 11.99
N GLY A 109 15.45 -13.59 11.38
CA GLY A 109 14.52 -12.60 11.94
C GLY A 109 13.21 -12.52 11.15
N VAL A 110 12.40 -11.52 11.45
CA VAL A 110 11.14 -11.29 10.72
C VAL A 110 11.44 -11.05 9.25
N GLY A 111 10.98 -11.96 8.40
CA GLY A 111 11.15 -11.85 6.96
C GLY A 111 10.44 -10.60 6.42
N TRP A 112 11.21 -9.57 6.09
CA TRP A 112 10.72 -8.52 5.21
C TRP A 112 10.56 -9.11 3.82
N PRO A 113 9.52 -8.75 3.05
CA PRO A 113 9.46 -9.11 1.64
C PRO A 113 10.72 -8.55 0.95
N VAL A 114 11.68 -9.43 0.69
CA VAL A 114 12.80 -9.16 -0.21
C VAL A 114 12.16 -9.08 -1.61
N ALA A 115 12.57 -8.07 -2.39
CA ALA A 115 12.05 -7.78 -3.74
C ALA A 115 11.55 -9.03 -4.47
N PRO A 116 10.36 -9.01 -5.08
CA PRO A 116 9.52 -10.17 -5.29
C PRO A 116 10.31 -11.35 -5.85
N ALA A 117 10.70 -12.27 -4.96
CA ALA A 117 11.40 -13.48 -5.36
C ALA A 117 10.46 -14.41 -6.13
N ARG A 118 9.12 -14.19 -6.05
CA ARG A 118 8.10 -15.03 -6.71
C ARG A 118 6.69 -14.43 -6.82
N THR A 119 6.58 -13.17 -7.22
CA THR A 119 5.49 -12.76 -8.13
C THR A 119 6.22 -12.35 -9.39
N ASP A 120 6.13 -13.19 -10.44
CA ASP A 120 6.47 -12.84 -11.82
C ASP A 120 7.33 -11.57 -11.96
N ALA A 121 8.64 -11.73 -11.76
CA ALA A 121 9.67 -10.68 -11.82
C ALA A 121 9.68 -9.87 -13.14
N ARG A 122 8.75 -10.14 -14.06
CA ARG A 122 8.47 -9.40 -15.28
C ARG A 122 7.83 -8.04 -15.01
N ASP A 123 7.16 -7.86 -13.89
CA ASP A 123 6.36 -6.66 -13.67
C ASP A 123 7.15 -5.50 -13.05
N PHE A 124 8.23 -5.74 -12.32
CA PHE A 124 9.05 -4.68 -11.73
C PHE A 124 10.41 -4.51 -12.43
N SER A 125 10.77 -3.26 -12.72
CA SER A 125 12.10 -2.88 -13.18
C SER A 125 12.81 -2.08 -12.10
N LEU A 126 14.09 -2.40 -11.83
CA LEU A 126 14.95 -1.54 -11.01
C LEU A 126 15.19 -0.24 -11.77
N THR A 127 14.62 0.87 -11.30
CA THR A 127 14.72 2.19 -11.96
C THR A 127 15.77 3.08 -11.31
N ARG A 128 16.14 2.81 -10.05
CA ARG A 128 17.14 3.59 -9.33
C ARG A 128 17.85 2.75 -8.28
N ALA A 129 19.16 2.91 -8.18
CA ALA A 129 19.97 2.40 -7.08
C ALA A 129 20.92 3.50 -6.64
N LEU A 130 20.86 3.89 -5.36
CA LEU A 130 21.68 4.93 -4.76
C LEU A 130 22.24 4.49 -3.42
N ARG A 131 23.33 5.14 -3.03
CA ARG A 131 23.83 5.09 -1.67
C ARG A 131 23.25 6.25 -0.85
N PHE A 132 22.73 5.95 0.34
CA PHE A 132 22.25 6.90 1.34
C PHE A 132 23.03 6.68 2.64
N GLY A 133 24.06 7.50 2.88
CA GLY A 133 24.96 7.25 4.01
C GLY A 133 25.64 5.88 3.87
N ALA A 134 25.50 5.01 4.87
CA ALA A 134 26.01 3.64 4.82
C ALA A 134 25.08 2.68 4.05
N ASP A 135 23.83 3.09 3.80
CA ASP A 135 22.77 2.21 3.30
C ASP A 135 22.67 2.27 1.77
N ALA A 136 22.12 1.22 1.19
CA ALA A 136 21.68 1.20 -0.21
C ALA A 136 20.18 1.46 -0.29
N CYS A 137 19.76 2.37 -1.14
CA CYS A 137 18.37 2.59 -1.51
C CYS A 137 18.17 2.13 -2.95
N MET A 138 17.22 1.23 -3.14
CA MET A 138 16.81 0.75 -4.45
C MET A 138 15.35 1.09 -4.67
N THR A 139 15.01 1.54 -5.87
CA THR A 139 13.64 1.80 -6.30
C THR A 139 13.32 0.91 -7.48
N TRP A 140 12.20 0.20 -7.36
CA TRP A 140 11.63 -0.59 -8.43
C TRP A 140 10.27 -0.03 -8.77
N ASP A 141 10.01 0.15 -10.06
CA ASP A 141 8.72 0.58 -10.55
C ASP A 141 8.08 -0.57 -11.33
N ARG A 142 6.76 -0.72 -11.17
CA ARG A 142 5.98 -1.61 -12.01
C ARG A 142 6.01 -1.07 -13.42
N THR A 143 6.53 -1.85 -14.37
CA THR A 143 6.75 -1.47 -15.76
C THR A 143 5.42 -1.41 -16.51
N ASN A 144 4.59 -0.40 -16.23
CA ASN A 144 3.30 -0.28 -16.92
C ASN A 144 3.37 0.66 -18.13
N PHE A 145 4.36 1.57 -18.25
CA PHE A 145 4.30 2.56 -19.33
C PHE A 145 4.43 1.97 -20.74
N SER A 146 5.27 0.96 -20.94
CA SER A 146 5.42 0.28 -22.24
C SER A 146 4.17 -0.55 -22.62
N ALA A 147 3.52 -1.19 -21.64
CA ALA A 147 2.29 -1.94 -21.82
C ALA A 147 1.07 -1.01 -22.05
N LEU A 148 0.95 0.08 -21.28
CA LEU A 148 -0.01 1.17 -21.51
C LEU A 148 0.14 1.77 -22.90
N ARG A 149 1.38 2.09 -23.30
CA ARG A 149 1.67 2.60 -24.65
C ARG A 149 1.24 1.61 -25.73
N ALA A 150 1.54 0.32 -25.57
CA ALA A 150 1.15 -0.71 -26.51
C ALA A 150 -0.38 -0.87 -26.64
N GLY A 151 -1.13 -0.76 -25.53
CA GLY A 151 -2.59 -0.77 -25.52
C GLY A 151 -3.22 0.47 -26.17
N LEU A 152 -2.64 1.65 -25.92
CA LEU A 152 -3.06 2.92 -26.52
C LEU A 152 -2.75 2.99 -28.03
N THR A 153 -1.72 2.30 -28.52
CA THR A 153 -1.45 2.21 -29.97
C THR A 153 -2.37 1.23 -30.69
N ARG A 154 -2.87 0.17 -30.04
CA ARG A 154 -3.78 -0.79 -30.68
C ARG A 154 -5.19 -0.26 -30.89
N THR A 155 -5.65 0.67 -30.06
CA THR A 155 -6.99 1.27 -30.17
C THR A 155 -7.12 2.28 -31.32
N ARG A 156 -6.01 2.67 -31.96
CA ARG A 156 -6.01 3.64 -33.06
C ARG A 156 -6.02 3.02 -34.47
N SER A 157 -5.75 1.72 -34.63
CA SER A 157 -5.74 1.07 -35.95
C SER A 157 -7.05 0.36 -36.33
N GLY A 158 -8.12 0.51 -35.54
CA GLY A 158 -9.42 -0.14 -35.77
C GLY A 158 -10.58 0.80 -36.11
N ARG A 159 -10.35 2.10 -36.27
CA ARG A 159 -11.34 3.07 -36.77
C ARG A 159 -10.79 3.74 -38.02
N GLY A 160 -10.86 3.03 -39.13
CA GLY A 160 -10.45 3.53 -40.42
C GLY A 160 -10.29 2.38 -41.38
N GLU A 161 -11.41 1.77 -41.79
CA GLU A 161 -11.68 1.29 -43.15
C GLU A 161 -12.99 0.47 -43.16
N ALA A 162 -13.86 0.83 -44.11
CA ALA A 162 -15.19 0.30 -44.46
C ALA A 162 -16.37 0.62 -43.53
#